data_AF-A0A416KYJ8-F1
#
_entry.id   AF-A0A416KYJ8-F1
#
_cell.length_a   1.000
_cell.length_b   1.000
_cell.length_c   1.000
_cell.angle_alpha   90.00
_cell.angle_beta   90.00
_cell.angle_gamma   90.00
#
_symmetry.space_group_name_H-M   'P 1'
#
loop_
_entity.id
_entity.type
_entity.pdbx_description
1 polymer ?
#
loop_
_entity_poly.entity_id
_entity_poly.type
_entity_poly.pdbx_seq_one_letter_code
_entity_poly.pdbx_strand_id
1 'polypeptide(L)'
;MQECFADALKHYFPDHQMRGMRTAGSPDQRIRCLKDASPEEFTLGWYSTFIKYKKNNLGSIMAQLGYEVYDRQWWDDFRAKLFECKNRRNDCCHTKLFRWENLETLLKTIFAASESEHHNRIDGLIYESKVGLLMKEGER
;
A
#
# COMPACT_ATOMS: atom_id res chain seq x y z
N MET A 1 2.18 7.39 3.56
CA MET A 1 2.06 6.27 2.60
C MET A 1 1.80 6.77 1.19
N GLN A 2 0.68 7.46 0.93
CA GLN A 2 0.39 7.97 -0.42
C GLN A 2 1.51 8.88 -0.94
N GLU A 3 1.95 9.86 -0.15
CA GLU A 3 3.10 10.72 -0.45
C GLU A 3 4.42 9.96 -0.66
N CYS A 4 4.58 8.79 -0.06
CA CYS A 4 5.79 7.99 -0.21
C CYS A 4 5.81 7.24 -1.55
N PHE A 5 4.65 6.78 -2.03
CA PHE A 5 4.56 5.86 -3.16
C PHE A 5 4.05 6.48 -4.46
N ALA A 6 3.18 7.49 -4.39
CA ALA A 6 2.39 7.90 -5.55
C ALA A 6 3.26 8.26 -6.76
N ASP A 7 4.26 9.11 -6.57
CA ASP A 7 5.15 9.53 -7.67
C ASP A 7 5.96 8.36 -8.24
N ALA A 8 6.59 7.56 -7.37
CA ALA A 8 7.38 6.40 -7.80
C ALA A 8 6.54 5.39 -8.57
N LEU A 9 5.32 5.09 -8.10
CA LEU A 9 4.43 4.17 -8.80
C LEU A 9 3.96 4.72 -10.15
N LYS A 10 3.75 6.04 -10.26
CA LYS A 10 3.47 6.71 -11.53
C LYS A 10 4.64 6.60 -12.51
N HIS A 11 5.86 6.69 -12.01
CA HIS A 11 7.07 6.56 -12.82
C HIS A 11 7.25 5.12 -13.35
N TYR A 12 7.21 4.12 -12.47
CA TYR A 12 7.48 2.73 -12.86
C TYR A 12 6.31 2.01 -13.54
N PHE A 13 5.08 2.49 -13.34
CA PHE A 13 3.86 1.86 -13.88
C PHE A 13 2.92 2.88 -14.52
N PRO A 14 3.38 3.75 -15.43
CA PRO A 14 2.63 4.92 -15.89
C PRO A 14 1.31 4.55 -16.55
N ASP A 15 1.29 3.45 -17.32
CA ASP A 15 0.13 2.98 -18.07
C ASP A 15 -0.69 1.91 -17.33
N HIS A 16 -0.36 1.62 -16.06
CA HIS A 16 -1.18 0.71 -15.26
C HIS A 16 -2.54 1.35 -14.98
N GLN A 17 -3.58 0.59 -15.28
CA GLN A 17 -4.95 1.05 -15.22
C GLN A 17 -5.52 0.94 -13.79
N MET A 18 -5.95 2.08 -13.26
CA MET A 18 -6.69 2.19 -12.01
C MET A 18 -8.19 2.24 -12.30
N ARG A 19 -8.96 1.37 -11.64
CA ARG A 19 -10.40 1.50 -11.62
C ARG A 19 -10.77 2.63 -10.64
N GLY A 20 -11.32 3.73 -11.17
CA GLY A 20 -11.73 4.89 -10.36
C GLY A 20 -12.77 4.55 -9.29
N MET A 21 -12.83 5.38 -8.25
CA MET A 21 -13.82 5.27 -7.17
C MET A 21 -15.23 5.62 -7.67
N ARG A 22 -16.24 4.82 -7.31
CA ARG A 22 -17.64 5.21 -7.52
C ARG A 22 -18.03 6.24 -6.47
N THR A 23 -18.12 7.51 -6.85
CA THR A 23 -18.83 8.53 -6.08
C THR A 23 -20.25 8.70 -6.64
N ALA A 24 -21.24 8.79 -5.74
CA ALA A 24 -22.62 9.00 -6.15
C ALA A 24 -22.74 10.34 -6.90
N GLY A 25 -23.20 10.30 -8.15
CA GLY A 25 -23.39 11.49 -9.00
C GLY A 25 -22.32 11.74 -10.07
N SER A 26 -21.23 10.97 -10.11
CA SER A 26 -20.17 11.14 -11.12
C SER A 26 -20.47 10.29 -12.36
N PRO A 27 -20.57 10.88 -13.57
CA PRO A 27 -20.64 10.10 -14.79
C PRO A 27 -19.28 9.46 -15.05
N ASP A 28 -19.35 8.15 -15.23
CA ASP A 28 -18.43 7.30 -15.95
C ASP A 28 -17.20 6.72 -15.23
N GLN A 29 -17.10 5.39 -15.34
CA GLN A 29 -16.03 4.53 -14.87
C GLN A 29 -14.76 4.74 -15.71
N ARG A 30 -14.18 5.94 -15.69
CA ARG A 30 -12.93 6.13 -16.43
C ARG A 30 -11.83 5.37 -15.72
N ILE A 31 -11.47 4.23 -16.30
CA ILE A 31 -10.19 3.59 -16.09
C ILE A 31 -9.15 4.64 -16.44
N ARG A 32 -8.35 5.06 -15.46
CA ARG A 32 -7.27 6.04 -15.66
C ARG A 32 -5.94 5.33 -15.56
N CYS A 33 -4.98 5.79 -16.35
CA CYS A 33 -3.59 5.37 -16.19
C CYS A 33 -3.04 5.96 -14.89
N LEU A 34 -2.14 5.25 -14.22
CA LEU A 34 -1.54 5.65 -12.96
C LEU A 34 -0.95 7.06 -13.03
N LYS A 35 -0.26 7.37 -14.15
CA LYS A 35 0.33 8.70 -14.41
C LYS A 35 -0.66 9.86 -14.22
N ASP A 36 -1.93 9.64 -14.56
CA ASP A 36 -3.01 10.63 -14.53
C ASP A 36 -3.88 10.54 -13.25
N ALA A 37 -3.55 9.65 -12.32
CA ALA A 37 -4.35 9.40 -11.12
C ALA A 37 -4.24 10.53 -10.11
N SER A 38 -5.35 10.90 -9.48
CA SER A 38 -5.38 11.90 -8.42
C SER A 38 -5.02 11.28 -7.05
N PRO A 39 -4.53 12.08 -6.07
CA PRO A 39 -4.19 11.59 -4.74
C PRO A 39 -5.28 10.77 -4.05
N GLU A 40 -6.55 11.14 -4.25
CA GLU A 40 -7.71 10.52 -3.60
C GLU A 40 -7.96 9.08 -4.08
N GLU A 41 -7.44 8.70 -5.25
CA GLU A 41 -7.58 7.36 -5.82
C GLU A 41 -6.65 6.33 -5.13
N PHE A 42 -5.59 6.80 -4.46
CA PHE A 42 -4.59 5.99 -3.76
C PHE A 42 -5.07 5.54 -2.37
N THR A 43 -6.11 4.73 -2.33
CA THR A 43 -6.66 4.21 -1.07
C THR A 43 -5.89 2.99 -0.55
N LEU A 44 -6.00 2.70 0.76
CA LEU A 44 -5.46 1.47 1.37
C LEU A 44 -5.91 0.20 0.61
N GLY A 45 -7.18 0.16 0.18
CA GLY A 45 -7.72 -0.95 -0.59
C GLY A 45 -7.10 -1.08 -1.99
N TRP A 46 -6.81 0.06 -2.63
CA TRP A 46 -6.10 0.09 -3.91
C TRP A 46 -4.67 -0.43 -3.76
N TYR A 47 -3.90 0.08 -2.79
CA TYR A 47 -2.52 -0.38 -2.54
C TYR A 47 -2.44 -1.88 -2.28
N SER A 48 -3.32 -2.43 -1.43
CA SER A 48 -3.35 -3.87 -1.14
C SER A 48 -3.60 -4.72 -2.39
N THR A 49 -4.47 -4.23 -3.29
CA THR A 49 -4.77 -4.88 -4.57
C THR A 49 -3.60 -4.76 -5.55
N PHE A 50 -3.06 -3.55 -5.70
CA PHE A 50 -1.95 -3.26 -6.60
C PHE A 50 -0.71 -4.09 -6.24
N ILE A 51 -0.30 -4.08 -4.97
CA ILE A 51 0.88 -4.82 -4.49
C ILE A 51 0.69 -6.33 -4.73
N LYS A 52 -0.53 -6.87 -4.54
CA LYS A 52 -0.82 -8.30 -4.83
C LYS A 52 -0.36 -8.70 -6.23
N TYR A 53 -0.64 -7.84 -7.22
CA TYR A 53 -0.36 -8.11 -8.62
C TYR A 53 1.02 -7.66 -9.07
N LYS A 54 1.63 -6.69 -8.37
CA LYS A 54 2.90 -6.08 -8.77
C LYS A 54 4.09 -6.44 -7.88
N LYS A 55 3.92 -7.21 -6.79
CA LYS A 55 5.00 -7.60 -5.87
C LYS A 55 6.26 -8.15 -6.53
N ASN A 56 6.13 -8.92 -7.62
CA ASN A 56 7.29 -9.42 -8.35
C ASN A 56 8.04 -8.28 -9.04
N ASN A 57 7.32 -7.40 -9.74
CA ASN A 57 7.91 -6.22 -10.38
C ASN A 57 8.53 -5.27 -9.34
N LEU A 58 7.83 -5.04 -8.22
CA LEU A 58 8.33 -4.20 -7.14
C LEU A 58 9.61 -4.75 -6.54
N GLY A 59 9.68 -6.06 -6.26
CA GLY A 59 10.91 -6.71 -5.80
C GLY A 59 12.06 -6.59 -6.80
N SER A 60 11.79 -6.77 -8.11
CA SER A 60 12.80 -6.57 -9.15
C SER A 60 13.30 -5.12 -9.23
N ILE A 61 12.41 -4.13 -9.11
CA ILE A 61 12.79 -2.71 -9.08
C ILE A 61 13.70 -2.44 -7.87
N MET A 62 13.32 -2.90 -6.68
CA MET A 62 14.15 -2.69 -5.48
C MET A 62 15.51 -3.35 -5.61
N ALA A 63 15.60 -4.56 -6.17
CA ALA A 63 16.87 -5.22 -6.44
C ALA A 63 17.75 -4.44 -7.43
N GLN A 64 17.15 -3.88 -8.51
CA GLN A 64 17.87 -3.01 -9.45
C GLN A 64 18.39 -1.73 -8.80
N LEU A 65 17.69 -1.22 -7.79
CA LEU A 65 18.10 -0.08 -6.98
C LEU A 65 19.10 -0.45 -5.86
N GLY A 66 19.53 -1.71 -5.77
CA GLY A 66 20.48 -2.18 -4.76
C GLY A 66 19.87 -2.51 -3.39
N TYR A 67 18.55 -2.55 -3.28
CA TYR A 67 17.84 -2.85 -2.04
C TYR A 67 17.19 -4.24 -2.06
N GLU A 68 18.03 -5.28 -2.10
CA GLU A 68 17.60 -6.69 -2.22
C GLU A 68 16.71 -7.16 -1.05
N VAL A 69 16.78 -6.51 0.11
CA VAL A 69 15.93 -6.81 1.27
C VAL A 69 14.44 -6.62 1.00
N TYR A 70 14.06 -5.72 0.08
CA TYR A 70 12.67 -5.46 -0.29
C TYR A 70 12.22 -6.35 -1.45
N ASP A 71 12.42 -7.65 -1.27
CA ASP A 71 12.08 -8.69 -2.24
C ASP A 71 10.56 -8.94 -2.35
N ARG A 72 10.18 -9.88 -3.21
CA ARG A 72 8.78 -10.31 -3.39
C ARG A 72 8.10 -10.61 -2.05
N GLN A 73 8.80 -11.27 -1.12
CA GLN A 73 8.23 -11.74 0.13
C GLN A 73 8.01 -10.58 1.09
N TRP A 74 8.92 -9.61 1.12
CA TRP A 74 8.74 -8.38 1.88
C TRP A 74 7.47 -7.64 1.44
N TRP A 75 7.23 -7.55 0.11
CA TRP A 75 6.00 -6.95 -0.42
C TRP A 75 4.74 -7.73 -0.06
N ASP A 76 4.81 -9.05 0.08
CA ASP A 76 3.70 -9.87 0.57
C ASP A 76 3.41 -9.59 2.04
N ASP A 77 4.43 -9.48 2.88
CA ASP A 77 4.30 -9.21 4.31
C ASP A 77 3.76 -7.79 4.56
N PHE A 78 4.29 -6.80 3.82
CA PHE A 78 3.78 -5.42 3.85
C PHE A 78 2.32 -5.35 3.38
N ARG A 79 1.97 -6.10 2.33
CA ARG A 79 0.59 -6.22 1.85
C ARG A 79 -0.32 -6.84 2.89
N ALA A 80 0.12 -7.87 3.62
CA ALA A 80 -0.69 -8.51 4.66
C ALA A 80 -1.05 -7.50 5.76
N LYS A 81 -0.07 -6.70 6.20
CA LYS A 81 -0.28 -5.64 7.19
C LYS A 81 -1.22 -4.55 6.68
N LEU A 82 -1.10 -4.17 5.41
CA LEU A 82 -2.01 -3.25 4.73
C LEU A 82 -3.46 -3.77 4.70
N PHE A 83 -3.61 -5.05 4.40
CA PHE A 83 -4.90 -5.71 4.31
C PHE A 83 -5.59 -5.79 5.69
N GLU A 84 -4.83 -6.10 6.75
CA GLU A 84 -5.34 -6.08 8.13
C GLU A 84 -5.82 -4.68 8.51
N CYS A 85 -5.02 -3.64 8.26
CA CYS A 85 -5.41 -2.26 8.55
C CYS A 85 -6.69 -1.86 7.79
N LYS A 86 -6.81 -2.23 6.52
CA LYS A 86 -8.00 -1.97 5.71
C LYS A 86 -9.24 -2.65 6.31
N ASN A 87 -9.14 -3.94 6.66
CA ASN A 87 -10.27 -4.68 7.21
C ASN A 87 -10.72 -4.11 8.56
N ARG A 88 -9.78 -3.84 9.47
CA ARG A 88 -10.08 -3.25 10.78
C ARG A 88 -10.72 -1.86 10.67
N ARG A 89 -10.22 -1.02 9.76
CA ARG A 89 -10.86 0.27 9.46
C ARG A 89 -12.29 0.08 8.96
N ASN A 90 -12.51 -0.86 8.05
CA ASN A 90 -13.83 -1.11 7.48
C ASN A 90 -14.82 -1.68 8.52
N ASP A 91 -14.35 -2.54 9.43
CA ASP A 91 -15.18 -3.10 10.51
C ASP A 91 -15.70 -1.99 11.45
N CYS A 92 -14.91 -0.94 11.69
CA CYS A 92 -15.36 0.26 12.40
C CYS A 92 -16.55 0.94 11.72
N CYS A 93 -16.58 0.95 10.38
CA CYS A 93 -17.63 1.60 9.60
C CYS A 93 -18.90 0.76 9.45
N HIS A 94 -18.84 -0.55 9.70
CA HIS A 94 -19.94 -1.48 9.44
C HIS A 94 -20.49 -2.19 10.69
N THR A 95 -19.90 -1.98 11.87
CA THR A 95 -20.41 -2.48 13.16
C THR A 95 -20.85 -1.34 14.07
N LYS A 96 -21.92 -1.52 14.85
CA LYS A 96 -22.50 -0.46 15.70
C LYS A 96 -21.63 -0.04 16.89
N LEU A 97 -20.54 -0.76 17.21
CA LEU A 97 -19.61 -0.44 18.30
C LEU A 97 -18.19 -0.88 17.94
N PHE A 98 -17.32 0.09 17.66
CA PHE A 98 -15.89 -0.15 17.52
C PHE A 98 -15.27 -0.31 18.92
N ARG A 99 -14.99 -1.56 19.30
CA ARG A 99 -14.46 -1.89 20.63
C ARG A 99 -13.03 -1.42 20.83
N TRP A 100 -12.63 -1.24 22.09
CA TRP A 100 -11.30 -0.78 22.46
C TRP A 100 -10.18 -1.71 21.94
N GLU A 101 -10.40 -3.02 21.95
CA GLU A 101 -9.43 -4.01 21.46
C GLU A 101 -9.19 -3.88 19.94
N ASN A 102 -10.20 -3.45 19.19
CA ASN A 102 -10.07 -3.18 17.77
C ASN A 102 -9.25 -1.91 17.53
N LEU A 103 -9.41 -0.88 18.38
CA LEU A 103 -8.58 0.32 18.32
C LEU A 103 -7.11 -0.01 18.64
N GLU A 104 -6.85 -0.76 19.71
CA GLU A 104 -5.50 -1.17 20.07
C GLU A 104 -4.83 -1.96 18.94
N THR A 105 -5.56 -2.90 18.33
CA THR A 105 -5.04 -3.69 17.22
C THR A 105 -4.75 -2.80 16.01
N LEU A 106 -5.66 -1.88 15.66
CA LEU A 106 -5.45 -0.93 14.57
C LEU A 106 -4.21 -0.07 14.80
N LEU A 107 -4.03 0.48 16.01
CA LEU A 107 -2.85 1.26 16.36
C LEU A 107 -1.57 0.43 16.28
N LYS A 108 -1.59 -0.82 16.76
CA LYS A 108 -0.45 -1.75 16.62
C LYS A 108 -0.12 -2.01 15.14
N THR A 109 -1.12 -2.23 14.28
CA THR A 109 -0.88 -2.42 12.84
C THR A 109 -0.25 -1.18 12.19
N ILE A 110 -0.69 0.02 12.59
CA ILE A 110 -0.22 1.29 12.01
C ILE A 110 1.21 1.63 12.48
N PHE A 111 1.53 1.38 13.77
CA PHE A 111 2.74 1.91 14.40
C PHE A 111 3.70 0.84 14.95
N ALA A 112 3.22 -0.31 15.40
CA ALA A 112 4.07 -1.30 16.05
C ALA A 112 4.72 -2.25 15.05
N ALA A 113 5.90 -2.75 15.41
CA ALA A 113 6.50 -3.88 14.75
C ALA A 113 5.69 -5.15 15.00
N SER A 114 5.69 -6.05 14.02
CA SER A 114 5.11 -7.37 14.11
C SER A 114 6.10 -8.38 13.52
N GLU A 115 6.08 -9.59 14.04
CA GLU A 115 6.83 -10.68 13.42
C GLU A 115 6.28 -10.96 12.02
N SER A 116 7.18 -11.31 11.13
CA SER A 116 6.87 -11.78 9.78
C SER A 116 7.50 -13.15 9.62
N GLU A 117 6.82 -14.08 8.98
CA GLU A 117 7.32 -15.46 8.80
C GLU A 117 8.67 -15.53 8.09
N HIS A 118 9.01 -14.50 7.29
CA HIS A 118 10.19 -14.53 6.41
C HIS A 118 11.27 -13.51 6.75
N HIS A 119 10.90 -12.28 7.11
CA HIS A 119 11.86 -11.20 7.38
C HIS A 119 12.15 -11.00 8.87
N ASN A 120 11.68 -11.91 9.74
CA ASN A 120 11.70 -11.86 11.21
C ASN A 120 10.94 -10.68 11.84
N ARG A 121 10.83 -9.54 11.15
CA ARG A 121 10.18 -8.33 11.64
C ARG A 121 9.75 -7.43 10.49
N ILE A 122 8.54 -6.90 10.61
CA ILE A 122 8.03 -5.79 9.80
C ILE A 122 7.51 -4.69 10.74
N ASP A 123 8.04 -3.48 10.61
CA ASP A 123 7.65 -2.31 11.39
C ASP A 123 6.23 -1.83 11.04
N GLY A 124 5.73 -0.84 11.78
CA GLY A 124 4.39 -0.28 11.55
C GLY A 124 4.20 0.24 10.12
N LEU A 125 2.98 0.18 9.59
CA LEU A 125 2.66 0.60 8.22
C LEU A 125 3.20 1.98 7.84
N ILE A 126 3.18 2.95 8.76
CA ILE A 126 3.69 4.30 8.49
C ILE A 126 5.20 4.29 8.28
N TYR A 127 5.93 3.47 9.04
CA TYR A 127 7.38 3.34 8.92
C TYR A 127 7.75 2.61 7.63
N GLU A 128 7.13 1.46 7.37
CA GLU A 128 7.44 0.65 6.18
C GLU A 128 7.03 1.34 4.88
N SER A 129 6.07 2.26 4.93
CA SER A 129 5.71 3.08 3.76
C SER A 129 6.88 3.89 3.21
N LYS A 130 7.91 4.17 4.01
CA LYS A 130 9.09 4.94 3.57
C LYS A 130 9.85 4.23 2.45
N VAL A 131 9.69 2.92 2.25
CA VAL A 131 10.28 2.20 1.11
C VAL A 131 9.92 2.85 -0.24
N GLY A 132 8.74 3.47 -0.35
CA GLY A 132 8.33 4.18 -1.56
C GLY A 132 9.24 5.38 -1.90
N LEU A 133 9.85 6.01 -0.89
CA LEU A 133 10.80 7.10 -1.10
C LEU A 133 12.12 6.59 -1.69
N LEU A 134 12.56 5.39 -1.30
CA LEU A 134 13.75 4.76 -1.88
C LEU A 134 13.58 4.50 -3.38
N MET A 135 12.37 4.13 -3.79
CA MET A 135 12.03 3.99 -5.21
C MET A 135 12.15 5.31 -5.98
N LYS A 136 11.88 6.44 -5.33
CA LYS A 136 12.00 7.78 -5.93
C LYS A 136 13.44 8.29 -5.94
N GLU A 137 14.23 7.96 -4.93
CA GLU A 137 15.62 8.43 -4.81
C GLU A 137 16.57 7.77 -5.82
N GLY A 138 16.26 6.55 -6.25
CA GLY A 138 16.98 5.84 -7.32
C GLY A 138 16.87 6.46 -8.72
N GLU A 139 16.08 7.53 -8.88
CA GLU A 139 15.92 8.29 -10.13
C GLU A 139 17.06 9.32 -10.37
N ARG A 140 18.01 9.46 -9.43
CA ARG A 140 19.09 10.48 -9.47
C ARG A 140 20.39 9.99 -10.08
#